data_AF-A0A7X7QIJ8-F1
#
_entry.id   AF-A0A7X7QIJ8-F1
#
_cell.length_a   1.000
_cell.length_b   1.000
_cell.length_c   1.000
_cell.angle_alpha   90.00
_cell.angle_beta   90.00
_cell.angle_gamma   90.00
#
_symmetry.space_group_name_H-M   'P 1'
#
loop_
_entity.id
_entity.type
_entity.pdbx_description
1 polymer ?
#
loop_
_entity_poly.entity_id
_entity_poly.type
_entity_poly.pdbx_seq_one_letter_code
_entity_poly.pdbx_strand_id
1 'polypeptide(L)' 'MLDSTTQNDLLREVAQLPPPLQRKVVEYAHSLTESAPRGISGDKLLRFAGTLSEEEAKEMMEAVKDCRRIDPNEW' A
#
# COMPACT_ATOMS: atom_id res chain seq x y z
N MET A 1 -0.69 -10.64 -9.42
CA MET A 1 -0.61 -12.10 -9.24
C MET A 1 0.72 -12.42 -8.63
N LEU A 2 0.79 -13.37 -7.68
CA LEU A 2 2.08 -13.91 -7.25
C LEU A 2 2.74 -14.58 -8.45
N ASP A 3 4.04 -14.36 -8.66
CA ASP A 3 4.75 -15.10 -9.68
C ASP A 3 4.87 -16.59 -9.30
N SER A 4 4.88 -17.46 -10.30
CA SER A 4 4.83 -18.91 -10.08
C SER A 4 6.08 -19.45 -9.37
N THR A 5 7.23 -18.77 -9.49
CA THR A 5 8.47 -19.15 -8.80
C THR A 5 8.33 -18.88 -7.30
N THR A 6 7.94 -17.67 -6.92
CA THR A 6 7.71 -17.28 -5.53
C THR A 6 6.64 -18.16 -4.89
N GLN A 7 5.57 -18.49 -5.60
CA GLN A 7 4.52 -19.38 -5.07
C GLN A 7 5.08 -20.77 -4.72
N ASN A 8 5.88 -21.36 -5.61
CA ASN A 8 6.44 -22.69 -5.41
C ASN A 8 7.51 -22.70 -4.32
N ASP A 9 8.36 -21.67 -4.26
CA ASP A 9 9.36 -21.55 -3.20
C ASP A 9 8.69 -21.41 -1.84
N LEU A 10 7.67 -20.57 -1.72
CA LEU A 10 6.96 -20.35 -0.46
C LEU A 10 6.28 -21.65 0.03
N LEU A 11 5.69 -22.44 -0.88
CA LEU A 11 5.14 -23.74 -0.55
C LEU A 11 6.22 -24.74 -0.10
N ARG A 12 7.37 -24.79 -0.79
CA ARG A 12 8.48 -25.69 -0.44
C ARG A 12 9.07 -25.38 0.92
N GLU A 13 9.29 -24.10 1.24
CA GLU A 13 9.89 -23.70 2.51
C GLU A 13 8.88 -23.87 3.67
N VAL A 14 7.62 -23.47 3.49
CA VAL A 14 6.60 -23.58 4.56
C VAL A 14 6.25 -25.05 4.84
N ALA A 15 6.23 -25.92 3.84
CA ALA A 15 5.93 -27.34 4.05
C ALA A 15 6.96 -28.07 4.94
N GLN A 16 8.19 -27.58 5.02
CA GLN A 16 9.23 -28.14 5.88
C GLN A 16 9.11 -27.69 7.34
N LEU A 17 8.31 -26.66 7.63
CA LEU A 17 8.13 -26.16 8.98
C LEU A 17 7.14 -27.01 9.77
N PRO A 18 7.32 -27.17 11.10
CA PRO A 18 6.31 -27.77 11.95
C PRO A 18 5.03 -26.91 12.00
N PRO A 19 3.85 -27.50 12.28
CA PRO A 19 2.55 -26.81 12.18
C PRO A 19 2.45 -25.45 12.92
N PRO A 20 3.03 -25.26 14.12
CA PRO A 20 2.99 -23.96 14.79
C PRO A 20 3.74 -22.86 14.02
N LEU A 21 4.85 -23.21 13.36
CA LEU A 21 5.64 -22.25 12.58
C LEU A 21 5.00 -21.95 11.23
N GLN A 22 4.32 -22.92 10.61
CA GLN A 22 3.50 -22.66 9.42
C GLN A 22 2.43 -21.60 9.71
N ARG A 23 1.72 -21.73 10.84
CA ARG A 23 0.73 -20.74 11.28
C ARG A 23 1.34 -19.37 11.53
N LYS A 24 2.53 -19.32 12.12
CA LYS A 24 3.29 -18.08 12.32
C LYS A 24 3.63 -17.37 11.00
N VAL A 25 3.96 -18.10 9.94
CA VAL A 25 4.19 -17.51 8.60
C VAL A 25 2.92 -16.88 8.05
N VAL A 26 1.76 -17.54 8.21
CA VAL A 26 0.46 -17.00 7.79
C VAL A 26 0.11 -15.73 8.57
N GLU A 27 0.28 -15.75 9.89
CA GLU A 27 0.05 -14.58 10.75
C GLU A 27 0.95 -13.41 10.37
N TYR A 28 2.23 -13.69 10.08
CA TYR A 28 3.16 -12.66 9.62
C TYR A 28 2.73 -12.08 8.27
N ALA A 29 2.40 -12.92 7.29
CA ALA A 29 1.89 -12.46 5.99
C ALA A 29 0.63 -11.57 6.15
N HIS A 30 -0.27 -11.92 7.07
CA HIS A 30 -1.42 -11.09 7.40
C HIS A 30 -1.01 -9.73 7.97
N SER A 31 -0.08 -9.71 8.94
CA SER A 31 0.44 -8.45 9.52
C SER A 31 1.08 -7.54 8.47
N LEU A 32 1.75 -8.11 7.46
CA LEU A 32 2.31 -7.33 6.36
C LEU A 32 1.20 -6.59 5.58
N THR A 33 0.05 -7.23 5.35
CA THR A 33 -1.11 -6.60 4.69
C THR A 33 -1.87 -5.60 5.55
N GLU A 34 -1.73 -5.67 6.88
CA GLU A 34 -2.28 -4.67 7.82
C GLU A 34 -1.35 -3.48 7.99
N SER A 35 -0.04 -3.72 7.97
CA SER A 35 0.99 -2.68 8.06
C SER A 35 1.15 -1.88 6.77
N ALA A 36 0.80 -2.46 5.62
CA ALA A 36 0.76 -1.74 4.36
C ALA A 36 -0.37 -0.69 4.42
N PRO A 37 -0.09 0.59 4.17
CA PRO A 37 -1.14 1.59 4.09
C PRO A 37 -2.11 1.21 2.97
N ARG A 38 -3.31 0.74 3.34
CA ARG A 38 -4.36 0.48 2.38
C ARG A 38 -4.97 1.82 1.98
N GLY A 39 -4.66 2.25 0.76
CA GLY A 39 -5.33 3.39 0.16
C GLY A 39 -6.85 3.22 0.16
N ILE A 40 -7.58 4.33 0.19
CA ILE A 40 -9.02 4.33 -0.06
C ILE A 40 -9.23 4.35 -1.58
N SER A 41 -10.18 3.55 -2.06
CA SER A 41 -10.54 3.54 -3.49
C SER A 41 -10.97 4.94 -3.95
N GLY A 42 -10.48 5.37 -5.12
CA GLY A 42 -10.65 6.75 -5.60
C GLY A 42 -12.11 7.19 -5.77
N ASP A 43 -13.01 6.25 -6.09
CA ASP A 43 -14.46 6.50 -6.17
C ASP A 43 -15.02 7.01 -4.84
N LYS A 44 -14.49 6.55 -3.70
CA LYS A 44 -14.90 7.02 -2.36
C LYS A 44 -14.43 8.44 -2.05
N LEU A 45 -13.43 8.95 -2.77
CA LEU A 45 -12.94 10.31 -2.62
C LEU A 45 -13.78 11.32 -3.39
N LEU A 46 -14.57 10.88 -4.38
CA LEU A 46 -15.42 11.76 -5.19
C LEU A 46 -16.44 12.55 -4.36
N ARG A 47 -16.82 12.05 -3.18
CA ARG A 47 -17.68 12.79 -2.23
C ARG A 47 -17.09 14.12 -1.75
N PHE A 48 -15.77 14.30 -1.90
CA PHE A 48 -15.07 15.54 -1.56
C PHE A 48 -14.84 16.45 -2.78
N ALA A 49 -15.30 16.04 -3.97
CA ALA A 49 -15.17 16.89 -5.16
C ALA A 49 -15.96 18.19 -4.98
N GLY A 50 -15.28 19.32 -5.12
CA GLY A 50 -15.88 20.65 -4.97
C GLY A 50 -16.10 21.10 -3.53
N THR A 51 -15.54 20.40 -2.52
CA THR A 51 -15.64 20.86 -1.12
C THR A 51 -14.70 22.00 -0.78
N LEU A 52 -13.62 22.20 -1.56
CA LEU A 52 -12.70 23.31 -1.37
C LEU A 52 -13.32 24.60 -1.92
N SER A 53 -13.28 25.67 -1.12
CA SER A 53 -13.52 27.02 -1.63
C SER A 53 -12.40 27.44 -2.58
N GLU A 54 -12.61 28.55 -3.30
CA GLU A 54 -11.60 29.11 -4.19
C GLU A 54 -10.35 29.55 -3.40
N GLU A 55 -10.55 30.10 -2.21
CA GLU A 55 -9.48 30.51 -1.30
C GLU A 55 -8.69 29.32 -0.77
N GLU A 56 -9.36 28.27 -0.29
CA GLU A 56 -8.73 27.04 0.21
C GLU A 56 -7.94 26.32 -0.90
N ALA A 57 -8.48 26.30 -2.12
CA ALA A 57 -7.79 25.74 -3.27
C ALA A 57 -6.52 26.54 -3.61
N LYS A 58 -6.58 27.88 -3.56
CA LYS A 58 -5.41 28.75 -3.78
C LYS A 58 -4.33 28.53 -2.73
N GLU A 59 -4.70 28.46 -1.45
CA GLU A 59 -3.75 28.20 -0.36
C GLU A 59 -3.06 26.85 -0.54
N MET A 60 -3.81 25.80 -0.87
CA MET A 60 -3.25 24.48 -1.13
C MET A 60 -2.31 24.49 -2.35
N MET A 61 -2.68 25.16 -3.44
CA MET A 61 -1.83 25.30 -4.63
C MET A 61 -0.50 26.00 -4.33
N GLU A 62 -0.49 27.04 -3.49
CA GLU A 62 0.75 27.69 -3.07
C GLU A 62 1.60 26.76 -2.18
N ALA A 63 0.98 26.08 -1.22
CA ALA A 63 1.69 25.19 -0.29
C ALA A 63 2.39 24.01 -0.99
N VAL A 64 1.84 23.49 -2.10
CA VAL A 64 2.45 22.37 -2.83
C VAL A 64 3.58 22.79 -3.79
N LYS A 65 3.79 24.09 -4.04
CA LYS A 65 4.89 24.55 -4.91
C LYS A 65 6.27 24.22 -4.34
N ASP A 66 6.39 24.18 -3.02
CA ASP A 66 7.63 23.85 -2.31
C ASP A 66 7.80 22.34 -2.07
N CYS A 67 6.86 21.50 -2.52
CA CYS A 67 7.00 20.05 -2.41
C CYS A 67 7.99 19.52 -3.47
N ARG A 68 8.91 18.65 -3.04
CA ARG A 68 9.90 18.00 -3.93
C ARG A 68 9.20 17.24 -5.06
N ARG A 69 9.77 17.35 -6.28
CA ARG A 69 9.38 16.52 -7.42
C ARG A 69 9.71 15.06 -7.11
N ILE A 70 8.74 14.18 -7.33
CA ILE A 70 8.96 12.73 -7.27
C ILE A 70 9.82 12.35 -8.48
N ASP A 71 10.99 11.75 -8.25
CA ASP A 71 11.75 11.11 -9.32
C ASP A 71 11.10 9.75 -9.62
N PRO A 72 10.53 9.54 -10.81
CA PRO A 72 9.91 8.27 -11.16
C PRO A 72 10.92 7.10 -11.27
N ASN A 73 12.23 7.36 -11.19
CA ASN A 73 13.28 6.34 -11.21
C ASN A 73 13.88 6.05 -9.82
N GLU A 74 13.37 6.65 -8.74
CA GLU A 74 13.91 6.44 -7.39
C GLU A 74 13.48 5.12 -6.70
N TRP A 75 12.83 4.19 -7.42
CA TRP A 75 12.38 2.89 -6.88
C TRP A 75 12.61 1.73 -7.86
#